data_AF-A0A379AF36-F1
#
_entry.id   AF-A0A379AF36-F1
#
_cell.length_a   1.000
_cell.length_b   1.000
_cell.length_c   1.000
_cell.angle_alpha   90.00
_cell.angle_beta   90.00
_cell.angle_gamma   90.00
#
_symmetry.space_group_name_H-M   'P 1'
#
loop_
_entity.id
_entity.type
_entity.pdbx_description
1 polymer ?
#
loop_
_entity_poly.entity_id
_entity_poly.type
_entity_poly.pdbx_seq_one_letter_code
_entity_poly.pdbx_strand_id
1 'polypeptide(L)'
;MQRSEVNYYLQHTREFFRQQDVHLPPWADFDVSQWRAQDREVAQEILALRLGWDLTSFGAADFLQTGLTLFTLRNGSPGGQPWHKPYAEKIMHVREGQQTPMHYHPHKMEDIH
;
A
#
# COMPACT_ATOMS: atom_id res chain seq x y z
N MET A 1 16.12 -0.95 -4.01
CA MET A 1 15.54 0.05 -4.92
C MET A 1 15.87 1.44 -4.42
N GLN A 2 16.23 2.34 -5.32
CA GLN A 2 16.52 3.74 -5.01
C GLN A 2 15.22 4.52 -4.79
N ARG A 3 15.28 5.62 -4.03
CA ARG A 3 14.09 6.46 -3.78
C ARG A 3 13.52 7.06 -5.07
N SER A 4 14.37 7.38 -6.05
CA SER A 4 13.96 7.87 -7.37
C SER A 4 13.08 6.85 -8.12
N GLU A 5 13.46 5.57 -8.10
CA GLU A 5 12.68 4.48 -8.70
C GLU A 5 11.34 4.30 -7.98
N VAL A 6 11.34 4.32 -6.64
CA VAL A 6 10.10 4.24 -5.86
C VAL A 6 9.15 5.37 -6.24
N ASN A 7 9.63 6.62 -6.25
CA ASN A 7 8.81 7.78 -6.61
C ASN A 7 8.24 7.66 -8.03
N TYR A 8 9.06 7.19 -8.99
CA TYR A 8 8.64 6.95 -10.36
C TYR A 8 7.50 5.93 -10.45
N TYR A 9 7.63 4.78 -9.77
CA TYR A 9 6.61 3.73 -9.81
C TYR A 9 5.34 4.10 -9.06
N LEU A 10 5.43 4.82 -7.93
CA LEU A 10 4.26 5.34 -7.23
C LEU A 10 3.49 6.33 -8.10
N GLN A 11 4.17 7.23 -8.81
CA GLN A 11 3.53 8.16 -9.73
C GLN A 11 2.82 7.43 -10.89
N HIS A 12 3.46 6.41 -11.48
CA HIS A 12 2.83 5.59 -12.53
C HIS A 12 1.61 4.84 -12.01
N THR A 13 1.68 4.28 -10.80
CA THR A 13 0.54 3.59 -10.19
C THR A 13 -0.61 4.54 -9.89
N ARG A 14 -0.34 5.77 -9.47
CA ARG A 14 -1.37 6.80 -9.29
C ARG A 14 -2.08 7.14 -10.59
N GLU A 15 -1.33 7.33 -11.66
CA GLU A 15 -1.90 7.61 -12.98
C GLU A 15 -2.74 6.42 -13.48
N PHE A 16 -2.25 5.19 -13.28
CA PHE A 16 -3.03 3.99 -13.57
C PHE A 16 -4.35 3.95 -12.79
N PHE A 17 -4.33 4.17 -11.48
CA PHE A 17 -5.54 4.24 -10.66
C PHE A 17 -6.51 5.33 -11.15
N ARG A 18 -6.01 6.51 -11.50
CA ARG A 18 -6.83 7.59 -12.07
C ARG A 18 -7.48 7.18 -13.39
N GLN A 19 -6.77 6.45 -14.25
CA GLN A 19 -7.32 5.94 -15.52
C GLN A 19 -8.42 4.89 -15.32
N GLN A 20 -8.39 4.18 -14.19
CA GLN A 20 -9.42 3.21 -13.79
C GLN A 20 -10.52 3.82 -12.91
N ASP A 21 -10.58 5.15 -12.80
CA ASP A 21 -11.53 5.88 -11.94
C ASP A 21 -11.45 5.50 -10.45
N VAL A 22 -10.26 5.07 -10.01
CA VAL A 22 -9.98 4.78 -8.60
C VAL A 22 -9.56 6.05 -7.89
N HIS A 23 -10.33 6.44 -6.88
CA HIS A 23 -10.03 7.58 -6.02
C HIS A 23 -9.41 7.14 -4.69
N LEU A 24 -8.23 7.65 -4.40
CA LEU A 24 -7.54 7.41 -3.14
C LEU A 24 -7.91 8.48 -2.09
N PRO A 25 -7.82 8.15 -0.79
CA PRO A 25 -8.06 9.14 0.26
C PRO A 25 -7.00 10.25 0.22
N PRO A 26 -7.31 11.48 0.72
CA PRO A 26 -6.43 12.64 0.59
C PRO A 26 -5.00 12.44 1.10
N TRP A 27 -4.82 11.62 2.14
CA TRP A 27 -3.52 11.35 2.75
C TRP A 27 -2.59 10.49 1.87
N ALA A 28 -3.08 9.91 0.77
CA ALA A 28 -2.25 9.28 -0.25
C ALA A 28 -1.27 10.26 -0.94
N ASP A 29 -1.56 11.56 -0.83
CA ASP A 29 -0.87 12.64 -1.53
C ASP A 29 -0.01 13.49 -0.59
N PHE A 30 0.02 13.15 0.69
CA PHE A 30 0.78 13.91 1.66
C PHE A 30 2.28 13.79 1.41
N ASP A 31 2.93 14.94 1.28
CA ASP A 31 4.36 15.06 1.40
C ASP A 31 4.80 14.99 2.88
N VAL A 32 6.12 14.98 3.12
CA VAL A 32 6.69 14.86 4.46
C VAL A 32 6.28 16.02 5.37
N SER A 33 6.12 17.23 4.83
CA SER A 33 5.71 18.41 5.61
C SER A 33 4.23 18.31 6.02
N GLN A 34 3.38 17.87 5.10
CA GLN A 34 1.96 17.63 5.35
C GLN A 34 1.76 16.52 6.39
N TRP A 35 2.53 15.43 6.29
CA TRP A 35 2.55 14.37 7.31
C TRP A 35 2.95 14.89 8.69
N ARG A 36 3.98 15.74 8.78
CA ARG A 36 4.45 16.33 10.03
C ARG A 36 3.45 17.33 10.64
N ALA A 37 2.60 17.93 9.81
CA ALA A 37 1.58 18.87 10.23
C ALA A 37 0.26 18.22 10.66
N GLN A 38 0.07 16.91 10.41
CA GLN A 38 -1.15 16.22 10.80
C GLN A 38 -1.32 16.13 12.31
N ASP A 39 -2.58 16.12 12.76
CA ASP A 39 -2.91 15.73 14.12
C ASP A 39 -2.40 14.31 14.40
N ARG A 40 -1.75 14.15 15.56
CA ARG A 40 -1.18 12.87 15.98
C ARG A 40 -2.25 11.79 16.13
N GLU A 41 -3.44 12.13 16.61
CA GLU A 41 -4.53 11.17 16.79
C GLU A 41 -5.02 10.64 15.44
N VAL A 42 -5.15 11.53 14.45
CA VAL A 42 -5.56 11.17 13.08
C VAL A 42 -4.49 10.31 12.39
N ALA A 43 -3.22 10.68 12.53
CA ALA A 43 -2.11 9.93 11.94
C ALA A 43 -1.85 8.59 12.64
N GLN A 44 -2.29 8.43 13.90
CA GLN A 44 -1.96 7.24 14.70
C GLN A 44 -2.46 5.95 14.07
N GLU A 45 -3.73 5.89 13.62
CA GLU A 45 -4.26 4.69 12.97
C GLU A 45 -3.50 4.37 11.68
N ILE A 46 -3.25 5.39 10.84
CA ILE A 46 -2.55 5.22 9.56
C ILE A 46 -1.16 4.63 9.79
N LEU A 47 -0.40 5.20 10.71
CA LEU A 47 0.97 4.78 11.00
C LEU A 47 1.01 3.41 11.68
N ALA A 48 0.18 3.18 12.69
CA ALA A 48 0.20 1.95 13.47
C ALA A 48 -0.29 0.74 12.66
N LEU A 49 -1.30 0.93 11.81
CA LEU A 49 -1.86 -0.12 10.96
C LEU A 49 -1.20 -0.23 9.58
N ARG A 50 -0.18 0.60 9.33
CA ARG A 50 0.58 0.67 8.07
C ARG A 50 -0.33 0.87 6.85
N LEU A 51 -1.26 1.81 6.97
CA LEU A 51 -2.08 2.23 5.83
C LEU A 51 -1.21 2.97 4.81
N GLY A 52 -1.60 2.90 3.55
CA GLY A 52 -0.96 3.65 2.47
C GLY A 52 -0.09 2.85 1.53
N TRP A 53 0.80 3.59 0.86
CA TRP A 53 1.67 3.10 -0.19
C TRP A 53 2.65 2.05 0.30
N ASP A 54 2.70 0.95 -0.42
CA ASP A 54 3.72 -0.08 -0.30
C ASP A 54 4.22 -0.45 -1.70
N LEU A 55 5.54 -0.60 -1.80
CA LEU A 55 6.22 -0.98 -3.02
C LEU A 55 7.34 -1.93 -2.62
N THR A 56 7.30 -3.14 -3.18
CA THR A 56 8.27 -4.18 -2.88
C THR A 56 8.74 -4.88 -4.14
N SER A 57 10.03 -5.21 -4.20
CA SER A 57 10.59 -6.16 -5.17
C SER A 57 10.72 -7.56 -4.58
N PHE A 58 10.19 -7.79 -3.37
CA PHE A 58 10.38 -9.03 -2.61
C PHE A 58 11.86 -9.42 -2.41
N GLY A 59 12.76 -8.43 -2.41
CA GLY A 59 14.20 -8.63 -2.32
C GLY A 59 14.89 -8.94 -3.67
N ALA A 60 14.14 -9.04 -4.76
CA ALA A 60 14.69 -9.21 -6.11
C ALA A 60 15.38 -7.93 -6.62
N ALA A 61 16.30 -8.12 -7.56
CA ALA A 61 17.01 -7.04 -8.23
C ALA A 61 16.13 -6.30 -9.25
N ASP A 62 15.23 -7.03 -9.94
CA ASP A 62 14.33 -6.47 -10.95
C ASP A 62 12.89 -6.42 -10.42
N PHE A 63 12.45 -5.20 -10.10
CA PHE A 63 11.09 -4.93 -9.65
C PHE A 63 10.03 -5.20 -10.73
N LEU A 64 10.33 -4.94 -12.01
CA LEU A 64 9.36 -5.11 -13.09
C LEU A 64 9.08 -6.59 -13.36
N GLN A 65 10.09 -7.44 -13.19
CA GLN A 65 9.90 -8.89 -13.23
C GLN A 65 9.22 -9.40 -11.95
N THR A 66 9.75 -9.05 -10.77
CA THR A 66 9.26 -9.55 -9.48
C THR A 66 8.99 -8.37 -8.55
N GLY A 67 7.72 -8.08 -8.31
CA GLY A 67 7.35 -6.94 -7.49
C GLY A 67 5.84 -6.74 -7.38
N LEU A 68 5.47 -5.79 -6.55
CA LEU A 68 4.09 -5.37 -6.38
C LEU A 68 4.05 -3.91 -5.89
N THR A 69 3.08 -3.14 -6.39
CA THR A 69 2.69 -1.86 -5.80
C THR A 69 1.29 -1.98 -5.23
N LEU A 70 1.08 -1.55 -3.99
CA LEU A 70 -0.24 -1.54 -3.37
C LEU A 70 -0.47 -0.29 -2.52
N PHE A 71 -1.74 -0.03 -2.23
CA PHE A 71 -2.17 0.95 -1.26
C PHE A 71 -3.13 0.29 -0.27
N THR A 72 -2.77 0.29 1.01
CA THR A 72 -3.63 -0.25 2.07
C THR A 72 -4.63 0.82 2.49
N LEU A 73 -5.90 0.66 2.09
CA LEU A 73 -6.98 1.62 2.32
C LEU A 73 -7.46 1.62 3.78
N ARG A 74 -7.57 0.41 4.35
CA ARG A 74 -7.99 0.19 5.73
C ARG A 74 -7.43 -1.12 6.24
N ASN A 75 -7.27 -1.22 7.54
CA ASN A 75 -6.77 -2.40 8.22
C ASN A 75 -7.27 -2.40 9.67
N GLY A 76 -6.97 -3.46 10.42
CA GLY A 76 -7.17 -3.56 11.86
C GLY A 76 -5.94 -4.12 12.57
N SER A 77 -5.96 -4.07 13.90
CA SER A 77 -4.88 -4.60 14.72
C SER A 77 -4.82 -6.12 14.65
N PRO A 78 -3.62 -6.72 14.55
CA PRO A 78 -3.43 -8.12 14.96
C PRO A 78 -3.89 -8.30 16.41
N GLY A 79 -4.82 -9.23 16.65
CA GLY A 79 -5.45 -9.42 17.97
C GLY A 79 -6.59 -8.44 18.29
N GLY A 80 -6.96 -7.55 17.37
CA GLY A 80 -8.15 -6.72 17.45
C GLY A 80 -8.09 -5.52 18.41
N GLN A 81 -6.91 -5.16 18.92
CA GLN A 81 -6.74 -4.03 19.85
C GLN A 81 -5.54 -3.15 19.46
N PRO A 82 -5.62 -1.80 19.55
CA PRO A 82 -6.81 -1.02 19.89
C PRO A 82 -7.79 -0.83 18.70
N TRP A 83 -7.41 -1.22 17.49
CA TRP A 83 -8.25 -1.11 16.30
C TRP A 83 -8.95 -2.44 15.99
N HIS A 84 -10.22 -2.53 16.38
CA HIS A 84 -11.04 -3.74 16.35
C HIS A 84 -11.48 -4.24 14.97
N LYS A 85 -11.17 -3.51 13.90
CA LYS A 85 -11.61 -3.83 12.54
C LYS A 85 -11.14 -5.25 12.17
N PRO A 86 -12.04 -6.21 11.89
CA PRO A 86 -11.62 -7.58 11.59
C PRO A 86 -11.23 -7.78 10.11
N TYR A 87 -11.21 -6.71 9.32
CA TYR A 87 -11.00 -6.74 7.88
C TYR A 87 -9.98 -5.69 7.44
N ALA A 88 -9.39 -5.93 6.27
CA ALA A 88 -8.50 -5.02 5.58
C ALA A 88 -8.91 -4.91 4.11
N GLU A 89 -8.54 -3.81 3.48
CA GLU A 89 -8.76 -3.57 2.06
C GLU A 89 -7.49 -2.98 1.46
N LYS A 90 -7.09 -3.51 0.31
CA LYS A 90 -5.94 -3.04 -0.45
C LYS A 90 -6.34 -2.90 -1.91
N ILE A 91 -5.88 -1.82 -2.54
CA ILE A 91 -5.92 -1.69 -3.99
C ILE A 91 -4.49 -1.84 -4.51
N MET A 92 -4.33 -2.57 -5.62
CA MET A 92 -3.03 -3.00 -6.11
C MET A 92 -2.87 -2.69 -7.59
N HIS A 93 -1.63 -2.49 -8.02
CA HIS A 93 -1.27 -2.39 -9.42
C HIS A 93 -0.23 -3.47 -9.73
N VAL A 94 -0.71 -4.53 -10.36
CA VAL A 94 0.12 -5.59 -10.94
C VAL A 94 0.43 -5.21 -12.38
N ARG A 95 1.70 -5.04 -12.71
CA ARG A 95 2.12 -4.68 -14.07
C ARG A 95 2.12 -5.89 -14.99
N GLU A 96 2.06 -5.63 -16.29
CA GLU A 96 2.16 -6.68 -17.30
C GLU A 96 3.44 -7.51 -17.11
N GLY A 97 3.29 -8.83 -17.06
CA GLY A 97 4.39 -9.78 -16.85
C GLY A 97 5.01 -9.79 -15.45
N GLN A 98 4.59 -8.90 -14.55
CA GLN A 98 5.12 -8.82 -13.19
C GLN A 98 4.57 -9.94 -12.31
N GLN A 99 5.45 -10.56 -11.53
CA GLN A 99 5.11 -11.67 -10.65
C GLN A 99 5.18 -11.28 -9.18
N THR A 100 4.16 -11.69 -8.42
CA THR A 100 4.23 -11.77 -6.96
C THR A 100 4.64 -13.20 -6.58
N PRO A 101 5.75 -13.40 -5.85
CA PRO A 101 6.21 -14.75 -5.49
C PRO A 101 5.17 -15.56 -4.71
N MET A 102 5.27 -16.88 -4.85
CA MET A 102 4.42 -17.83 -4.13
C MET A 102 4.54 -17.64 -2.61
N HIS A 103 3.41 -17.50 -1.92
CA HIS A 103 3.35 -17.41 -0.47
C HIS A 103 1.97 -17.84 0.04
N TYR A 104 1.85 -18.03 1.35
CA TYR A 104 0.57 -18.22 2.03
C TYR A 104 0.53 -17.36 3.30
N HIS A 105 -0.67 -17.17 3.83
CA HIS A 105 -0.86 -16.43 5.07
C HIS A 105 -1.31 -17.37 6.19
N PRO A 106 -0.59 -17.43 7.33
CA PRO A 106 -1.00 -18.29 8.44
C PRO A 106 -2.33 -17.89 9.09
N HIS A 107 -2.72 -16.61 8.97
CA HIS A 107 -3.91 -16.06 9.64
C HIS A 107 -4.86 -15.32 8.69
N LYS A 108 -4.34 -14.65 7.65
CA LYS A 108 -5.14 -13.82 6.76
C LYS A 108 -5.90 -14.72 5.79
N MET A 109 -7.21 -14.59 5.77
CA MET A 109 -8.05 -15.02 4.65
C MET A 109 -8.21 -13.82 3.71
N GLU A 110 -8.10 -14.03 2.41
CA GLU A 110 -8.23 -12.96 1.44
C GLU A 110 -8.96 -13.40 0.19
N ASP A 111 -9.69 -12.46 -0.37
CA ASP A 111 -10.28 -12.52 -1.69
C ASP A 111 -9.46 -11.60 -2.61
N ILE A 112 -9.11 -12.12 -3.79
CA ILE A 112 -8.41 -11.35 -4.83
C ILE A 112 -9.42 -11.09 -5.95
N HIS A 113 -9.61 -9.81 -6.28
CA HIS A 113 -10.58 -9.32 -7.26
C HIS A 113 -9.90 -8.53 -8.38
#